data_AF-A0A8T0PLC8-F1
#
_entry.id   AF-A0A8T0PLC8-F1
#
_cell.length_a   1.000
_cell.length_b   1.000
_cell.length_c   1.000
_cell.angle_alpha   90.00
_cell.angle_beta   90.00
_cell.angle_gamma   90.00
#
_symmetry.space_group_name_H-M   'P 1'
#
loop_
_entity.id
_entity.type
_entity.pdbx_description
1 polymer ?
#
loop_
_entity_poly.entity_id
_entity_poly.type
_entity_poly.pdbx_seq_one_letter_code
_entity_poly.pdbx_strand_id
1 'polypeptide(L)'
;MENEAMGGHVMVPVERLSLELPNGEIVVGYDKDVSALQEEISALRSRQRHLDRRRREALDKLIDLKGSIRVFCRVRPLVQTNNLKTKSPVTVEQEKIAVKSVGIKKEFSVDRVFDQESTQEDVFQEVKPILRSALDGHNVCILAYGQTGTGKTYTMEGTDGKLGIVPRAIQELFSLASEDSSSPYSFSISMLEVYLGSLRDLLAQRQPLFRPMECSTSCNLSILATKSGAVEVEGLTDVSIPDLKKANQWYCRGRRARSTSWTNVNDASSRSHCLTRITIRRHGATEEVSKLWLIDLGGSERLLKTGASGLTMDEGKAINLSLSALGDVIAALRRKRSHVPYRNSKLTQILSDSLGDGSKVLMVVHISPSEDDVGETVCSLSFAKRARSIESNRGIPEDLKMLKQKRIAELDKEVSNADEELKYLNEQIRRAEISLEEKKKLNSSIYQALSDEKGSPRSTLVCAAGKDIVREAILSVNRG
;
A
#
# COMPACT_ATOMS: atom_id res chain seq x y z
N MET A 1 -21.27 76.24 29.84
CA MET A 1 -20.51 76.85 28.73
C MET A 1 -19.21 76.08 28.63
N GLU A 2 -18.85 75.63 27.43
CA GLU A 2 -17.52 75.33 26.83
C GLU A 2 -16.29 75.07 27.77
N ASN A 3 -15.25 74.29 27.50
CA ASN A 3 -14.83 73.23 26.55
C ASN A 3 -13.50 72.63 27.15
N GLU A 4 -12.88 71.51 26.76
CA GLU A 4 -13.12 70.51 25.70
C GLU A 4 -12.70 69.08 26.18
N ALA A 5 -11.81 68.35 25.48
CA ALA A 5 -11.29 67.02 25.88
C ALA A 5 -9.75 66.89 25.79
N MET A 6 -9.17 65.89 26.49
CA MET A 6 -8.03 65.03 26.07
C MET A 6 -7.63 64.03 27.18
N GLY A 7 -7.30 62.78 26.80
CA GLY A 7 -6.67 61.79 27.70
C GLY A 7 -5.14 61.93 27.72
N GLY A 8 -4.34 61.05 28.36
CA GLY A 8 -4.66 59.86 29.15
C GLY A 8 -3.37 59.06 29.46
N HIS A 9 -3.45 58.16 30.46
CA HIS A 9 -2.43 57.19 30.89
C HIS A 9 -1.08 57.65 31.49
N VAL A 10 -0.86 57.17 32.71
CA VAL A 10 0.37 57.27 33.52
C VAL A 10 1.37 56.17 33.15
N MET A 11 2.65 56.51 33.16
CA MET A 11 3.78 55.60 32.91
C MET A 11 4.00 54.58 34.03
N VAL A 12 4.35 53.34 33.68
CA VAL A 12 4.96 52.34 34.58
C VAL A 12 6.24 51.84 33.89
N PRO A 13 7.41 51.79 34.57
CA PRO A 13 8.69 51.57 33.92
C PRO A 13 8.98 50.09 33.64
N VAL A 14 9.63 49.82 32.51
CA VAL A 14 10.25 48.53 32.19
C VAL A 14 11.76 48.67 32.26
N GLU A 15 12.34 48.35 33.42
CA GLU A 15 13.79 48.17 33.53
C GLU A 15 14.21 46.80 32.98
N ARG A 16 14.93 46.81 31.86
CA ARG A 16 16.23 46.12 31.65
C ARG A 16 16.54 46.03 30.15
N LEU A 17 17.13 47.09 29.61
CA LEU A 17 17.82 47.06 28.31
C LEU A 17 19.10 47.87 28.42
N SER A 18 20.22 47.17 28.53
CA SER A 18 21.57 47.74 28.37
C SER A 18 22.55 46.60 28.14
N LEU A 19 23.11 46.53 26.93
CA LEU A 19 24.52 46.85 26.71
C LEU A 19 24.79 46.91 25.20
N GLU A 20 25.57 47.90 24.79
CA GLU A 20 25.94 48.18 23.40
C GLU A 20 27.29 47.56 23.06
N LEU A 21 27.51 47.17 21.80
CA LEU A 21 28.84 47.18 21.18
C LEU A 21 28.77 47.74 19.74
N PRO A 22 29.84 48.40 19.23
CA PRO A 22 29.67 49.38 18.15
C PRO A 22 29.68 48.83 16.72
N ASN A 23 30.00 47.53 16.51
CA ASN A 23 30.33 46.99 15.19
C ASN A 23 29.70 45.60 14.93
N GLY A 24 28.55 45.56 14.24
CA GLY A 24 28.14 44.39 13.42
C GLY A 24 27.18 43.34 14.00
N GLU A 25 26.62 43.53 15.20
CA GLU A 25 25.92 42.44 15.92
C GLU A 25 24.58 41.95 15.30
N ILE A 26 23.91 42.75 14.45
CA ILE A 26 22.60 42.38 13.89
C ILE A 26 22.68 41.13 13.00
N VAL A 27 23.73 41.01 12.17
CA VAL A 27 23.92 39.87 11.26
C VAL A 27 24.19 38.58 12.05
N VAL A 28 24.97 38.69 13.13
CA VAL A 28 25.32 37.56 14.02
C VAL A 28 24.08 36.99 14.74
N GLY A 29 23.04 37.79 14.97
CA GLY A 29 21.76 37.32 15.51
C GLY A 29 21.00 36.42 14.53
N TYR A 30 20.87 36.84 13.27
CA TYR A 30 20.12 36.08 12.25
C TYR A 30 20.78 34.75 11.87
N ASP A 31 22.11 34.70 11.77
CA ASP A 31 22.81 33.44 11.46
C ASP A 31 22.73 32.44 12.62
N LYS A 32 22.71 32.91 13.89
CA LYS A 32 22.41 32.07 15.07
C LYS A 32 20.99 31.52 15.02
N ASP A 33 20.01 32.33 14.68
CA ASP A 33 18.60 31.95 14.53
C ASP A 33 18.39 30.89 13.44
N VAL A 34 19.12 30.99 12.32
CA VAL A 34 19.11 30.00 11.24
C VAL A 34 19.77 28.70 11.69
N SER A 35 20.92 28.77 12.38
CA SER A 35 21.58 27.58 12.96
C SER A 35 20.67 26.86 13.97
N ALA A 36 20.02 27.61 14.86
CA ALA A 36 19.12 27.05 15.87
C ALA A 36 17.93 26.31 15.24
N LEU A 37 17.30 26.86 14.19
CA LEU A 37 16.25 26.16 13.44
C LEU A 37 16.78 24.92 12.69
N GLN A 38 17.99 24.96 12.15
CA GLN A 38 18.62 23.79 11.53
C GLN A 38 18.89 22.67 12.55
N GLU A 39 19.39 23.03 13.73
CA GLU A 39 19.58 22.11 14.85
C GLU A 39 18.26 21.51 15.32
N GLU A 40 17.21 22.33 15.49
CA GLU A 40 15.85 21.88 15.84
C GLU A 40 15.30 20.88 14.80
N ILE A 41 15.33 21.22 13.51
CA ILE A 41 14.90 20.30 12.43
C ILE A 41 15.70 19.01 12.45
N SER A 42 17.01 19.08 12.73
CA SER A 42 17.85 17.87 12.84
C SER A 42 17.45 16.97 14.02
N ALA A 43 17.08 17.57 15.16
CA ALA A 43 16.62 16.86 16.34
C ALA A 43 15.23 16.25 16.12
N LEU A 44 14.29 16.99 15.51
CA LEU A 44 12.96 16.50 15.15
C LEU A 44 13.05 15.34 14.16
N ARG A 45 13.86 15.44 13.10
CA ARG A 45 14.13 14.34 12.14
C ARG A 45 14.85 13.15 12.79
N SER A 46 15.64 13.37 13.83
CA SER A 46 16.24 12.27 14.61
C SER A 46 15.18 11.51 15.40
N ARG A 47 14.29 12.22 16.11
CA ARG A 47 13.13 11.64 16.82
C ARG A 47 12.20 10.90 15.86
N GLN A 48 11.92 11.47 14.69
CA GLN A 48 11.08 10.87 13.65
C GLN A 48 11.61 9.51 13.20
N ARG A 49 12.92 9.40 12.89
CA ARG A 49 13.56 8.14 12.50
C ARG A 49 13.59 7.10 13.63
N HIS A 50 13.57 7.53 14.89
CA HIS A 50 13.43 6.61 16.03
C HIS A 50 11.99 6.08 16.17
N LEU A 51 10.99 6.97 16.05
CA LEU A 51 9.57 6.60 16.11
C LEU A 51 9.14 5.71 14.95
N ASP A 52 9.55 6.01 13.70
CA ASP A 52 9.24 5.15 12.55
C ASP A 52 9.81 3.74 12.74
N ARG A 53 11.04 3.62 13.24
CA ARG A 53 11.65 2.30 13.53
C ARG A 53 10.84 1.52 14.56
N ARG A 54 10.46 2.15 15.68
CA ARG A 54 9.61 1.51 16.70
C ARG A 54 8.26 1.08 16.12
N ARG A 55 7.64 1.93 15.29
CA ARG A 55 6.35 1.62 14.64
C ARG A 55 6.48 0.52 13.58
N ARG A 56 7.58 0.46 12.82
CA ARG A 56 7.92 -0.67 11.92
C ARG A 56 8.00 -1.96 12.71
N GLU A 57 8.83 -2.00 13.75
CA GLU A 57 8.99 -3.18 14.61
C GLU A 57 7.68 -3.61 15.28
N ALA A 58 6.84 -2.66 15.71
CA ALA A 58 5.55 -2.96 16.31
C ALA A 58 4.54 -3.53 15.29
N LEU A 59 4.47 -2.96 14.08
CA LEU A 59 3.61 -3.46 13.00
C LEU A 59 4.06 -4.83 12.48
N ASP A 60 5.37 -5.06 12.39
CA ASP A 60 5.95 -6.35 12.01
C ASP A 60 5.53 -7.44 13.00
N LYS A 61 5.82 -7.24 14.29
CA LYS A 61 5.41 -8.13 15.40
C LYS A 61 3.88 -8.32 15.44
N LEU A 62 3.10 -7.28 15.14
CA LEU A 62 1.63 -7.35 15.09
C LEU A 62 1.13 -8.25 13.96
N ILE A 63 1.70 -8.14 12.77
CA ILE A 63 1.32 -8.97 11.60
C ILE A 63 1.76 -10.41 11.83
N ASP A 64 2.99 -10.65 12.27
CA ASP A 64 3.50 -12.00 12.54
C ASP A 64 2.72 -12.70 13.66
N LEU A 65 2.29 -11.97 14.69
CA LEU A 65 1.35 -12.51 15.68
C LEU A 65 -0.02 -12.79 15.06
N LYS A 66 -0.58 -11.91 14.22
CA LYS A 66 -1.84 -12.24 13.49
C LYS A 66 -1.65 -13.43 12.52
N GLY A 67 -0.42 -13.70 12.10
CA GLY A 67 0.01 -14.78 11.20
C GLY A 67 0.45 -14.22 9.85
N SER A 68 1.53 -14.77 9.28
CA SER A 68 2.03 -14.43 7.95
C SER A 68 0.96 -14.62 6.87
N ILE A 69 0.23 -15.74 6.95
CA ILE A 69 -0.80 -16.11 5.98
C ILE A 69 -2.19 -15.92 6.58
N ARG A 70 -2.78 -14.75 6.35
CA ARG A 70 -4.15 -14.41 6.77
C ARG A 70 -5.16 -14.78 5.68
N VAL A 71 -6.35 -15.19 6.11
CA VAL A 71 -7.48 -15.54 5.25
C VAL A 71 -8.68 -14.70 5.62
N PHE A 72 -9.15 -13.89 4.68
CA PHE A 72 -10.45 -13.23 4.74
C PHE A 72 -11.44 -13.95 3.85
N CYS A 73 -12.71 -14.06 4.25
CA CYS A 73 -13.79 -14.54 3.39
C CYS A 73 -14.71 -13.39 3.00
N ARG A 74 -15.09 -13.30 1.73
CA ARG A 74 -16.11 -12.37 1.25
C ARG A 74 -17.27 -13.12 0.62
N VAL A 75 -18.47 -12.89 1.14
CA VAL A 75 -19.72 -13.41 0.57
C VAL A 75 -20.25 -12.38 -0.43
N ARG A 76 -20.45 -12.77 -1.70
CA ARG A 76 -21.10 -11.86 -2.65
C ARG A 76 -22.57 -11.64 -2.29
N PRO A 77 -23.18 -10.49 -2.65
CA PRO A 77 -24.62 -10.33 -2.61
C PRO A 77 -25.36 -11.43 -3.40
N LEU A 78 -26.54 -11.81 -2.90
CA LEU A 78 -27.53 -12.59 -3.63
C LEU A 78 -27.94 -11.82 -4.88
N VAL A 79 -27.70 -12.43 -6.05
CA VAL A 79 -28.26 -11.96 -7.32
C VAL A 79 -29.69 -12.49 -7.35
N GLN A 80 -30.67 -11.60 -7.24
CA GLN A 80 -32.08 -11.95 -7.26
C GLN A 80 -32.47 -12.46 -8.65
N THR A 81 -32.53 -13.78 -8.82
CA THR A 81 -32.98 -14.42 -10.07
C THR A 81 -34.45 -14.82 -10.05
N ASN A 82 -35.08 -14.93 -8.87
CA ASN A 82 -36.52 -15.20 -8.70
C ASN A 82 -37.05 -14.67 -7.36
N ASN A 83 -38.34 -14.31 -7.30
CA ASN A 83 -39.02 -13.73 -6.12
C ASN A 83 -39.24 -14.69 -4.93
N LEU A 84 -38.62 -15.87 -4.93
CA LEU A 84 -38.75 -16.85 -3.86
C LEU A 84 -37.67 -16.61 -2.79
N LYS A 85 -38.09 -16.32 -1.56
CA LYS A 85 -37.21 -16.18 -0.38
C LYS A 85 -36.66 -17.55 0.07
N THR A 86 -35.76 -18.14 -0.72
CA THR A 86 -34.96 -19.29 -0.27
C THR A 86 -34.03 -18.87 0.87
N LYS A 87 -33.92 -19.72 1.91
CA LYS A 87 -33.01 -19.47 3.03
C LYS A 87 -31.58 -19.74 2.58
N SER A 88 -30.68 -18.75 2.70
CA SER A 88 -29.26 -18.92 2.39
C SER A 88 -28.68 -20.16 3.09
N PRO A 89 -28.06 -21.12 2.36
CA PRO A 89 -27.30 -22.22 2.95
C PRO A 89 -26.05 -21.75 3.69
N VAL A 90 -25.58 -20.53 3.45
CA VAL A 90 -24.44 -19.90 4.13
C VAL A 90 -24.93 -19.02 5.28
N THR A 91 -24.38 -19.24 6.47
CA THR A 91 -24.52 -18.37 7.65
C THR A 91 -23.15 -17.84 8.03
N VAL A 92 -23.06 -16.56 8.39
CA VAL A 92 -21.80 -15.86 8.70
C VAL A 92 -21.81 -15.27 10.10
N GLU A 93 -20.64 -15.34 10.74
CA GLU A 93 -20.25 -14.65 11.97
C GLU A 93 -18.89 -13.99 11.69
N GLN A 94 -18.41 -13.09 12.57
CA GLN A 94 -17.19 -12.27 12.34
C GLN A 94 -15.94 -13.04 11.90
N GLU A 95 -15.73 -14.26 12.41
CA GLU A 95 -14.58 -15.14 12.11
C GLU A 95 -15.00 -16.56 11.68
N LYS A 96 -16.31 -16.83 11.55
CA LYS A 96 -16.84 -18.19 11.27
C LYS A 96 -17.87 -18.18 10.17
N ILE A 97 -17.85 -19.25 9.38
CA ILE A 97 -18.78 -19.48 8.28
C ILE A 97 -19.32 -20.89 8.42
N ALA A 98 -20.65 -21.00 8.47
CA ALA A 98 -21.36 -22.27 8.44
C ALA A 98 -22.02 -22.45 7.08
N VAL A 99 -21.77 -23.59 6.43
CA VAL A 99 -22.38 -23.96 5.15
C VAL A 99 -23.22 -25.22 5.37
N LYS A 100 -24.51 -25.14 5.04
CA LYS A 100 -25.44 -26.28 5.08
C LYS A 100 -25.47 -26.96 3.72
N SER A 101 -25.34 -28.29 3.69
CA SER A 101 -25.39 -29.11 2.48
C SER A 101 -26.02 -30.45 2.82
N VAL A 102 -27.21 -30.73 2.27
CA VAL A 102 -27.93 -32.02 2.38
C VAL A 102 -27.90 -32.61 3.81
N GLY A 103 -28.42 -31.85 4.78
CA GLY A 103 -28.46 -32.23 6.20
C GLY A 103 -27.16 -32.07 6.99
N ILE A 104 -26.01 -31.87 6.33
CA ILE A 104 -24.71 -31.69 6.98
C ILE A 104 -24.38 -30.19 7.11
N LYS A 105 -24.10 -29.73 8.34
CA LYS A 105 -23.52 -28.40 8.61
C LYS A 105 -21.99 -28.53 8.63
N LYS A 106 -21.28 -27.78 7.78
CA LYS A 106 -19.81 -27.67 7.80
C LYS A 106 -19.40 -26.28 8.27
N GLU A 107 -18.47 -26.22 9.21
CA GLU A 107 -17.97 -24.97 9.79
C GLU A 107 -16.51 -24.70 9.43
N PHE A 108 -16.23 -23.45 9.11
CA PHE A 108 -14.92 -22.93 8.72
C PHE A 108 -14.60 -21.69 9.55
N SER A 109 -13.36 -21.57 9.99
CA SER A 109 -12.87 -20.41 10.75
C SER A 109 -11.77 -19.71 9.96
N VAL A 110 -11.95 -18.41 9.77
CA VAL A 110 -11.08 -17.50 9.00
C VAL A 110 -10.74 -16.29 9.88
N ASP A 111 -9.85 -15.42 9.42
CA ASP A 111 -9.38 -14.27 10.22
C ASP A 111 -10.32 -13.05 10.12
N ARG A 112 -11.14 -12.99 9.06
CA ARG A 112 -12.26 -12.04 8.93
C ARG A 112 -13.31 -12.57 7.98
N VAL A 113 -14.59 -12.32 8.26
CA VAL A 113 -15.70 -12.52 7.32
C VAL A 113 -16.29 -11.17 6.94
N PHE A 114 -16.47 -10.97 5.65
CA PHE A 114 -17.25 -9.90 5.03
C PHE A 114 -18.53 -10.52 4.50
N ASP A 115 -19.66 -10.03 4.99
CA ASP A 115 -20.99 -10.45 4.58
C ASP A 115 -21.41 -9.80 3.24
N GLN A 116 -22.71 -9.90 2.93
CA GLN A 116 -23.27 -9.41 1.66
C GLN A 116 -23.37 -7.88 1.59
N GLU A 117 -23.45 -7.19 2.74
CA GLU A 117 -23.57 -5.73 2.82
C GLU A 117 -22.19 -5.04 2.84
N SER A 118 -21.15 -5.79 3.21
CA SER A 118 -19.75 -5.34 3.31
C SER A 118 -19.23 -4.68 2.02
N THR A 119 -18.92 -3.39 2.12
CA THR A 119 -18.55 -2.53 1.00
C THR A 119 -17.10 -2.77 0.53
N GLN A 120 -16.67 -2.04 -0.51
CA GLN A 120 -15.25 -2.01 -0.90
C GLN A 120 -14.37 -1.34 0.16
N GLU A 121 -14.93 -0.41 0.94
CA GLU A 121 -14.19 0.33 1.96
C GLU A 121 -13.89 -0.58 3.15
N ASP A 122 -14.89 -1.32 3.65
CA ASP A 122 -14.76 -2.23 4.79
C ASP A 122 -13.68 -3.30 4.54
N VAL A 123 -13.63 -3.83 3.30
CA VAL A 123 -12.58 -4.76 2.88
C VAL A 123 -11.21 -4.07 2.80
N PHE A 124 -11.15 -2.82 2.33
CA PHE A 124 -9.88 -2.12 2.16
C PHE A 124 -9.26 -1.67 3.49
N GLN A 125 -10.06 -1.31 4.50
CA GLN A 125 -9.56 -0.93 5.82
C GLN A 125 -8.76 -2.07 6.49
N GLU A 126 -9.23 -3.32 6.39
CA GLU A 126 -8.52 -4.51 6.87
C GLU A 126 -7.25 -4.87 6.04
N VAL A 127 -7.16 -4.32 4.82
CA VAL A 127 -6.00 -4.47 3.92
C VAL A 127 -4.92 -3.42 4.23
N LYS A 128 -5.27 -2.18 4.61
CA LYS A 128 -4.30 -1.08 4.84
C LYS A 128 -3.06 -1.46 5.67
N PRO A 129 -3.15 -2.21 6.79
CA PRO A 129 -1.96 -2.57 7.57
C PRO A 129 -0.94 -3.42 6.79
N ILE A 130 -1.39 -4.27 5.86
CA ILE A 130 -0.48 -5.09 5.04
C ILE A 130 0.19 -4.28 3.94
N LEU A 131 -0.48 -3.27 3.39
CA LEU A 131 0.10 -2.35 2.41
C LEU A 131 1.21 -1.51 3.03
N ARG A 132 1.00 -1.06 4.27
CA ARG A 132 2.03 -0.33 5.02
C ARG A 132 3.26 -1.20 5.30
N SER A 133 3.05 -2.48 5.63
CA SER A 133 4.17 -3.41 5.74
C SER A 133 4.96 -3.59 4.45
N ALA A 134 4.38 -3.30 3.27
CA ALA A 134 5.14 -3.29 2.02
C ALA A 134 6.07 -2.07 1.93
N LEU A 135 5.59 -0.87 2.31
CA LEU A 135 6.43 0.35 2.44
C LEU A 135 7.55 0.17 3.48
N ASP A 136 7.31 -0.64 4.50
CA ASP A 136 8.26 -0.97 5.57
C ASP A 136 9.39 -1.92 5.15
N GLY A 137 9.39 -2.39 3.88
CA GLY A 137 10.44 -3.24 3.32
C GLY A 137 10.10 -4.73 3.23
N HIS A 138 8.90 -5.18 3.63
CA HIS A 138 8.51 -6.58 3.54
C HIS A 138 7.86 -6.92 2.20
N ASN A 139 8.11 -8.13 1.69
CA ASN A 139 7.34 -8.66 0.56
C ASN A 139 5.91 -9.00 1.01
N VAL A 140 4.94 -8.60 0.18
CA VAL A 140 3.51 -8.74 0.46
C VAL A 140 2.79 -9.34 -0.74
N CYS A 141 1.89 -10.29 -0.51
CA CYS A 141 1.09 -10.92 -1.55
C CYS A 141 -0.39 -10.95 -1.17
N ILE A 142 -1.22 -10.18 -1.87
CA ILE A 142 -2.68 -10.19 -1.71
C ILE A 142 -3.29 -10.92 -2.91
N LEU A 143 -4.08 -11.96 -2.66
CA LEU A 143 -4.65 -12.80 -3.70
C LEU A 143 -6.14 -13.08 -3.50
N ALA A 144 -6.93 -12.91 -4.55
CA ALA A 144 -8.34 -13.28 -4.60
C ALA A 144 -8.51 -14.71 -5.14
N TYR A 145 -9.30 -15.55 -4.46
CA TYR A 145 -9.51 -16.96 -4.79
C TYR A 145 -10.99 -17.36 -4.67
N GLY A 146 -11.49 -18.17 -5.61
CA GLY A 146 -12.86 -18.70 -5.59
C GLY A 146 -13.39 -18.98 -7.00
N GLN A 147 -14.62 -19.50 -7.10
CA GLN A 147 -15.23 -19.78 -8.41
C GLN A 147 -15.47 -18.50 -9.23
N THR A 148 -15.71 -18.65 -10.53
CA THR A 148 -16.16 -17.56 -11.40
C THR A 148 -17.49 -16.97 -10.90
N GLY A 149 -17.65 -15.65 -11.03
CA GLY A 149 -18.84 -14.94 -10.58
C GLY A 149 -18.94 -14.65 -9.06
N THR A 150 -18.03 -15.09 -8.20
CA THR A 150 -18.07 -14.74 -6.74
C THR A 150 -17.49 -13.37 -6.39
N GLY A 151 -17.02 -12.59 -7.37
CA GLY A 151 -16.57 -11.20 -7.15
C GLY A 151 -15.08 -11.04 -6.83
N LYS A 152 -14.22 -11.96 -7.30
CA LYS A 152 -12.75 -11.81 -7.27
C LYS A 152 -12.31 -10.50 -7.94
N THR A 153 -12.60 -10.36 -9.24
CA THR A 153 -12.33 -9.17 -10.06
C THR A 153 -12.98 -7.91 -9.50
N TYR A 154 -14.21 -8.01 -8.97
CA TYR A 154 -14.87 -6.89 -8.28
C TYR A 154 -14.13 -6.47 -7.01
N THR A 155 -13.53 -7.39 -6.28
CA THR A 155 -12.76 -7.07 -5.07
C THR A 155 -11.39 -6.50 -5.41
N MET A 156 -10.70 -7.06 -6.41
CA MET A 156 -9.36 -6.61 -6.80
C MET A 156 -9.41 -5.31 -7.62
N GLU A 157 -10.17 -5.28 -8.71
CA GLU A 157 -10.24 -4.12 -9.60
C GLU A 157 -11.37 -3.14 -9.22
N GLY A 158 -12.56 -3.68 -8.95
CA GLY A 158 -13.78 -2.89 -8.74
C GLY A 158 -14.44 -2.38 -10.02
N THR A 159 -15.33 -1.41 -9.88
CA THR A 159 -16.01 -0.72 -10.99
C THR A 159 -15.75 0.78 -10.92
N ASP A 160 -16.12 1.52 -11.96
CA ASP A 160 -15.79 2.95 -12.12
C ASP A 160 -16.40 3.88 -11.05
N GLY A 161 -17.35 3.38 -10.24
CA GLY A 161 -17.85 4.05 -9.03
C GLY A 161 -17.53 3.34 -7.71
N LYS A 162 -16.92 2.14 -7.74
CA LYS A 162 -16.61 1.31 -6.56
C LYS A 162 -15.25 0.63 -6.71
N LEU A 163 -14.20 1.43 -6.60
CA LEU A 163 -12.79 1.01 -6.69
C LEU A 163 -12.48 -0.19 -5.77
N GLY A 164 -11.78 -1.18 -6.30
CA GLY A 164 -11.31 -2.36 -5.57
C GLY A 164 -9.94 -2.16 -4.90
N ILE A 165 -9.37 -3.25 -4.38
CA ILE A 165 -8.10 -3.27 -3.64
C ILE A 165 -6.96 -2.67 -4.46
N VAL A 166 -6.80 -2.97 -5.74
CA VAL A 166 -5.65 -2.53 -6.55
C VAL A 166 -5.59 -1.01 -6.74
N PRO A 167 -6.62 -0.34 -7.30
CA PRO A 167 -6.59 1.12 -7.46
C PRO A 167 -6.49 1.85 -6.10
N ARG A 168 -7.13 1.32 -5.06
CA ARG A 168 -7.05 1.87 -3.69
C ARG A 168 -5.67 1.67 -3.07
N ALA A 169 -5.03 0.53 -3.28
CA ALA A 169 -3.66 0.26 -2.81
C ALA A 169 -2.65 1.20 -3.48
N ILE A 170 -2.80 1.46 -4.79
CA ILE A 170 -1.99 2.48 -5.47
C ILE A 170 -2.19 3.85 -4.80
N GLN A 171 -3.44 4.29 -4.59
CA GLN A 171 -3.74 5.57 -3.92
C GLN A 171 -3.13 5.65 -2.50
N GLU A 172 -3.32 4.61 -1.68
CA GLU A 172 -2.83 4.53 -0.30
C GLU A 172 -1.30 4.55 -0.23
N LEU A 173 -0.60 3.80 -1.11
CA LEU A 173 0.86 3.77 -1.15
C LEU A 173 1.45 5.15 -1.45
N PHE A 174 0.86 5.90 -2.39
CA PHE A 174 1.28 7.27 -2.67
C PHE A 174 0.93 8.23 -1.52
N SER A 175 -0.22 8.07 -0.84
CA SER A 175 -0.56 8.87 0.34
C SER A 175 0.46 8.67 1.45
N LEU A 176 0.65 7.42 1.89
CA LEU A 176 1.57 7.07 2.97
C LEU A 176 3.02 7.47 2.66
N ALA A 177 3.48 7.33 1.41
CA ALA A 177 4.83 7.75 1.01
C ALA A 177 4.98 9.28 0.88
N SER A 178 3.89 10.04 0.73
CA SER A 178 3.91 11.51 0.81
C SER A 178 3.77 12.03 2.24
N GLU A 179 3.15 11.26 3.13
CA GLU A 179 3.08 11.51 4.57
C GLU A 179 4.42 11.21 5.27
N ASP A 180 5.21 10.25 4.78
CA ASP A 180 6.51 9.86 5.34
C ASP A 180 7.68 10.72 4.80
N SER A 181 8.03 11.78 5.54
CA SER A 181 9.22 12.59 5.24
C SER A 181 10.55 11.98 5.74
N SER A 182 10.55 10.77 6.31
CA SER A 182 11.76 10.14 6.86
C SER A 182 12.65 9.47 5.80
N SER A 183 12.11 9.12 4.63
CA SER A 183 12.83 8.45 3.54
C SER A 183 12.14 8.70 2.20
N PRO A 184 12.85 9.12 1.13
CA PRO A 184 12.28 9.14 -0.20
C PRO A 184 11.92 7.73 -0.71
N TYR A 185 10.82 7.61 -1.43
CA TYR A 185 10.38 6.37 -2.07
C TYR A 185 10.43 6.51 -3.60
N SER A 186 10.69 5.39 -4.29
CA SER A 186 10.43 5.28 -5.72
C SER A 186 9.66 4.00 -6.03
N PHE A 187 8.72 4.10 -6.97
CA PHE A 187 7.80 3.03 -7.31
C PHE A 187 7.97 2.63 -8.77
N SER A 188 7.88 1.32 -9.04
CA SER A 188 7.65 0.79 -10.38
C SER A 188 6.51 -0.22 -10.40
N ILE A 189 5.80 -0.31 -11.54
CA ILE A 189 4.69 -1.23 -11.76
C ILE A 189 5.00 -2.19 -12.88
N SER A 190 4.70 -3.47 -12.66
CA SER A 190 4.71 -4.52 -13.69
C SER A 190 3.35 -5.22 -13.67
N MET A 191 2.80 -5.62 -14.82
CA MET A 191 1.57 -6.43 -14.89
C MET A 191 1.76 -7.60 -15.85
N LEU A 192 1.42 -8.80 -15.39
CA LEU A 192 1.52 -10.03 -16.18
C LEU A 192 0.26 -10.87 -16.09
N GLU A 193 0.05 -11.66 -17.12
CA GLU A 193 -1.02 -12.66 -17.21
C GLU A 193 -0.42 -14.07 -17.32
N VAL A 194 -1.00 -15.02 -16.59
CA VAL A 194 -0.76 -16.46 -16.78
C VAL A 194 -1.99 -17.04 -17.48
N TYR A 195 -1.86 -17.37 -18.76
CA TYR A 195 -2.93 -17.92 -19.60
C TYR A 195 -2.41 -19.14 -20.37
N LEU A 196 -3.17 -20.25 -20.35
CA LEU A 196 -2.76 -21.56 -20.91
C LEU A 196 -1.34 -21.98 -20.48
N GLY A 197 -0.99 -21.72 -19.21
CA GLY A 197 0.33 -22.03 -18.63
C GLY A 197 1.48 -21.14 -19.13
N SER A 198 1.23 -20.24 -20.07
CA SER A 198 2.21 -19.30 -20.64
C SER A 198 2.15 -17.95 -19.92
N LEU A 199 3.27 -17.25 -19.86
CA LEU A 199 3.36 -15.89 -19.34
C LEU A 199 3.13 -14.87 -20.47
N ARG A 200 2.43 -13.77 -20.16
CA ARG A 200 2.28 -12.60 -21.04
C ARG A 200 2.53 -11.33 -20.25
N ASP A 201 3.20 -10.38 -20.87
CA ASP A 201 3.36 -9.02 -20.35
C ASP A 201 2.16 -8.15 -20.79
N LEU A 202 1.49 -7.51 -19.83
CA LEU A 202 0.33 -6.65 -20.08
C LEU A 202 0.69 -5.17 -20.27
N LEU A 203 1.92 -4.76 -19.95
CA LEU A 203 2.40 -3.37 -20.08
C LEU A 203 3.29 -3.16 -21.32
N ALA A 204 3.90 -4.24 -21.84
CA ALA A 204 4.73 -4.23 -23.04
C ALA A 204 4.14 -3.37 -24.18
N GLN A 205 5.02 -2.70 -24.92
CA GLN A 205 4.61 -1.98 -26.13
C GLN A 205 4.32 -2.99 -27.24
N ARG A 206 3.05 -3.09 -27.66
CA ARG A 206 2.71 -3.77 -28.92
C ARG A 206 3.49 -3.09 -30.04
N GLN A 207 4.39 -3.82 -30.69
CA GLN A 207 5.02 -3.32 -31.91
C GLN A 207 3.92 -3.08 -32.98
N PRO A 208 3.99 -1.98 -33.75
CA PRO A 208 3.03 -1.75 -34.83
C PRO A 208 3.17 -2.84 -35.91
N LEU A 209 2.03 -3.23 -36.50
CA LEU A 209 1.85 -4.37 -37.42
C LEU A 209 2.58 -4.26 -38.79
N PHE A 210 3.53 -3.34 -38.94
CA PHE A 210 4.16 -2.96 -40.21
C PHE A 210 5.67 -3.27 -40.30
N ARG A 211 6.22 -4.13 -39.43
CA ARG A 211 7.53 -4.73 -39.69
C ARG A 211 7.39 -6.05 -40.47
N PRO A 212 8.20 -6.29 -41.52
CA PRO A 212 8.29 -7.58 -42.18
C PRO A 212 8.61 -8.72 -41.20
N MET A 213 8.27 -9.95 -41.58
CA MET A 213 8.25 -11.14 -40.73
C MET A 213 9.65 -11.72 -40.45
N GLU A 214 10.57 -10.90 -39.95
CA GLU A 214 11.87 -11.30 -39.42
C GLU A 214 12.11 -10.58 -38.09
N CYS A 215 12.56 -11.32 -37.07
CA CYS A 215 12.61 -10.88 -35.66
C CYS A 215 11.25 -10.51 -35.04
N SER A 216 10.33 -11.49 -34.98
CA SER A 216 9.46 -11.59 -33.80
C SER A 216 10.33 -11.85 -32.57
N THR A 217 10.76 -10.78 -31.90
CA THR A 217 11.23 -10.87 -30.51
C THR A 217 10.02 -11.25 -29.65
N SER A 218 9.72 -12.56 -29.61
CA SER A 218 8.91 -13.16 -28.58
C SER A 218 9.47 -12.70 -27.25
N CYS A 219 8.69 -11.95 -26.47
CA CYS A 219 9.05 -11.55 -25.12
C CYS A 219 9.09 -12.82 -24.26
N ASN A 220 10.21 -13.54 -24.31
CA ASN A 220 10.41 -14.83 -23.66
C ASN A 220 10.60 -14.59 -22.16
N LEU A 221 9.47 -14.40 -21.47
CA LEU A 221 9.41 -14.18 -20.03
C LEU A 221 9.98 -15.39 -19.30
N SER A 222 11.17 -15.21 -18.74
CA SER A 222 11.94 -16.22 -18.02
C SER A 222 11.75 -15.99 -16.52
N ILE A 223 11.52 -17.04 -15.73
CA ILE A 223 11.42 -16.90 -14.26
C ILE A 223 12.76 -17.31 -13.66
N LEU A 224 13.42 -16.35 -13.02
CA LEU A 224 14.72 -16.53 -12.39
C LEU A 224 14.58 -16.51 -10.87
N ALA A 225 15.02 -17.57 -10.21
CA ALA A 225 15.22 -17.58 -8.77
C ALA A 225 16.68 -17.20 -8.48
N THR A 226 16.87 -16.10 -7.75
CA THR A 226 18.19 -15.63 -7.32
C THR A 226 18.77 -16.51 -6.20
N LYS A 227 20.08 -16.42 -5.95
CA LYS A 227 20.74 -17.17 -4.86
C LYS A 227 20.23 -16.81 -3.46
N SER A 228 19.63 -15.63 -3.29
CA SER A 228 18.96 -15.18 -2.04
C SER A 228 17.51 -15.63 -1.94
N GLY A 229 16.98 -16.38 -2.92
CA GLY A 229 15.61 -16.87 -2.94
C GLY A 229 14.58 -15.91 -3.55
N ALA A 230 14.93 -14.65 -3.82
CA ALA A 230 14.04 -13.69 -4.49
C ALA A 230 13.77 -14.10 -5.96
N VAL A 231 12.53 -13.91 -6.41
CA VAL A 231 12.07 -14.29 -7.77
C VAL A 231 11.95 -13.06 -8.66
N GLU A 232 12.62 -13.08 -9.80
CA GLU A 232 12.44 -12.09 -10.88
C GLU A 232 11.88 -12.73 -12.14
N VAL A 233 11.18 -11.92 -12.93
CA VAL A 233 10.71 -12.31 -14.27
C VAL A 233 11.50 -11.51 -15.29
N GLU A 234 12.47 -12.15 -15.91
CA GLU A 234 13.31 -11.57 -16.96
C GLU A 234 12.47 -11.20 -18.19
N GLY A 235 12.73 -10.03 -18.76
CA GLY A 235 11.97 -9.50 -19.89
C GLY A 235 10.58 -8.94 -19.55
N LEU A 236 10.16 -8.97 -18.27
CA LEU A 236 8.92 -8.32 -17.84
C LEU A 236 9.12 -6.80 -17.78
N THR A 237 8.22 -6.05 -18.42
CA THR A 237 8.24 -4.58 -18.42
C THR A 237 7.97 -4.06 -17.00
N ASP A 238 8.99 -3.48 -16.37
CA ASP A 238 8.88 -2.76 -15.10
C ASP A 238 8.91 -1.25 -15.35
N VAL A 239 7.80 -0.56 -15.10
CA VAL A 239 7.63 0.85 -15.47
C VAL A 239 7.70 1.75 -14.25
N SER A 240 8.62 2.72 -14.24
CA SER A 240 8.66 3.75 -13.21
C SER A 240 7.37 4.57 -13.17
N ILE A 241 6.78 4.67 -11.98
CA ILE A 241 5.56 5.44 -11.72
C ILE A 241 5.87 6.51 -10.65
N PRO A 242 6.31 7.72 -11.07
CA PRO A 242 6.70 8.78 -10.13
C PRO A 242 5.51 9.49 -9.48
N ASP A 243 4.30 9.30 -10.01
CA ASP A 243 3.09 9.97 -9.56
C ASP A 243 1.84 9.08 -9.72
N LEU A 244 0.82 9.37 -8.91
CA LEU A 244 -0.45 8.64 -8.89
C LEU A 244 -1.20 8.65 -10.24
N LYS A 245 -1.02 9.71 -11.06
CA LYS A 245 -1.68 9.83 -12.36
C LYS A 245 -1.06 8.84 -13.37
N LYS A 246 0.26 8.77 -13.45
CA LYS A 246 0.98 7.76 -14.25
C LYS A 246 0.72 6.35 -13.76
N ALA A 247 0.68 6.11 -12.44
CA ALA A 247 0.36 4.81 -11.88
C ALA A 247 -1.01 4.31 -12.35
N ASN A 248 -2.05 5.15 -12.24
CA ASN A 248 -3.39 4.83 -12.74
C ASN A 248 -3.43 4.66 -14.27
N GLN A 249 -2.70 5.47 -15.04
CA GLN A 249 -2.62 5.32 -16.51
C GLN A 249 -2.04 3.96 -16.93
N TRP A 250 -0.94 3.52 -16.30
CA TRP A 250 -0.31 2.23 -16.59
C TRP A 250 -1.17 1.06 -16.12
N TYR A 251 -1.76 1.14 -14.92
CA TYR A 251 -2.71 0.14 -14.44
C TYR A 251 -3.92 0.00 -15.38
N CYS A 252 -4.58 1.10 -15.76
CA CYS A 252 -5.68 1.09 -16.72
C CYS A 252 -5.28 0.67 -18.14
N ARG A 253 -4.00 0.77 -18.52
CA ARG A 253 -3.47 0.17 -19.76
C ARG A 253 -3.39 -1.36 -19.63
N GLY A 254 -2.78 -1.88 -18.56
CA GLY A 254 -2.67 -3.33 -18.33
C GLY A 254 -4.02 -4.03 -18.20
N ARG A 255 -5.00 -3.39 -17.50
CA ARG A 255 -6.40 -3.86 -17.45
C ARG A 255 -6.99 -4.03 -18.85
N ARG A 256 -6.89 -3.00 -19.71
CA ARG A 256 -7.38 -3.07 -21.10
C ARG A 256 -6.65 -4.10 -21.95
N ALA A 257 -5.35 -4.33 -21.71
CA ALA A 257 -4.60 -5.38 -22.37
C ALA A 257 -5.13 -6.78 -22.00
N ARG A 258 -5.45 -7.03 -20.72
CA ARG A 258 -6.13 -8.26 -20.26
C ARG A 258 -7.50 -8.43 -20.92
N SER A 259 -8.34 -7.39 -20.92
CA SER A 259 -9.70 -7.43 -21.49
C SER A 259 -9.75 -7.60 -23.02
N THR A 260 -8.67 -7.28 -23.75
CA THR A 260 -8.62 -7.38 -25.23
C THR A 260 -7.88 -8.63 -25.73
N SER A 261 -7.76 -9.65 -24.88
CA SER A 261 -7.07 -10.91 -25.21
C SER A 261 -7.97 -11.89 -25.98
N TRP A 262 -7.72 -12.01 -27.29
CA TRP A 262 -8.10 -13.08 -28.25
C TRP A 262 -9.52 -13.68 -28.35
N THR A 263 -10.41 -13.60 -27.36
CA THR A 263 -11.78 -14.13 -27.46
C THR A 263 -12.83 -13.03 -27.36
N ASN A 264 -13.54 -12.78 -28.46
CA ASN A 264 -14.51 -11.69 -28.62
C ASN A 264 -15.85 -11.90 -27.85
N VAL A 265 -15.92 -12.85 -26.91
CA VAL A 265 -17.19 -13.44 -26.41
C VAL A 265 -17.20 -13.79 -24.89
N ASN A 266 -16.09 -13.66 -24.13
CA ASN A 266 -16.03 -14.21 -22.76
C ASN A 266 -15.49 -13.24 -21.70
N ASP A 267 -15.88 -13.46 -20.44
CA ASP A 267 -15.26 -12.85 -19.26
C ASP A 267 -13.82 -13.38 -19.11
N ALA A 268 -12.86 -12.65 -19.69
CA ALA A 268 -11.45 -13.00 -19.64
C ALA A 268 -10.90 -13.11 -18.21
N SER A 269 -11.51 -12.45 -17.21
CA SER A 269 -11.05 -12.53 -15.83
C SER A 269 -11.26 -13.92 -15.19
N SER A 270 -12.20 -14.70 -15.72
CA SER A 270 -12.40 -16.10 -15.32
C SER A 270 -11.31 -17.05 -15.81
N ARG A 271 -10.61 -16.72 -16.91
CA ARG A 271 -9.81 -17.64 -17.73
C ARG A 271 -8.30 -17.50 -17.62
N SER A 272 -7.82 -16.49 -16.88
CA SER A 272 -6.40 -16.27 -16.65
C SER A 272 -6.14 -15.76 -15.24
N HIS A 273 -4.92 -15.98 -14.74
CA HIS A 273 -4.45 -15.33 -13.51
C HIS A 273 -3.81 -14.00 -13.89
N CYS A 274 -4.28 -12.90 -13.31
CA CYS A 274 -3.68 -11.57 -13.47
C CYS A 274 -2.89 -11.22 -12.22
N LEU A 275 -1.61 -10.88 -12.40
CA LEU A 275 -0.72 -10.49 -11.34
C LEU A 275 -0.21 -9.08 -11.61
N THR A 276 -0.54 -8.15 -10.72
CA THR A 276 0.03 -6.79 -10.69
C THR A 276 1.12 -6.76 -9.63
N ARG A 277 2.34 -6.37 -10.00
CA ARG A 277 3.45 -6.11 -9.09
C ARG A 277 3.64 -4.61 -8.93
N ILE A 278 3.69 -4.14 -7.70
CA ILE A 278 4.26 -2.83 -7.35
C ILE A 278 5.58 -3.09 -6.64
N THR A 279 6.68 -2.66 -7.25
CA THR A 279 8.01 -2.69 -6.65
C THR A 279 8.22 -1.37 -5.93
N ILE A 280 8.52 -1.43 -4.64
CA ILE A 280 8.75 -0.28 -3.77
C ILE A 280 10.25 -0.26 -3.46
N ARG A 281 10.89 0.89 -3.64
CA ARG A 281 12.28 1.12 -3.20
C ARG A 281 12.27 2.28 -2.21
N ARG A 282 12.72 2.04 -0.98
CA ARG A 282 12.91 3.06 0.06
C ARG A 282 14.38 3.45 0.09
N HIS A 283 14.63 4.74 -0.17
CA HIS A 283 15.97 5.31 -0.25
C HIS A 283 16.40 5.79 1.14
N GLY A 284 17.06 4.90 1.89
CA GLY A 284 17.61 5.19 3.22
C GLY A 284 19.13 5.31 3.22
N ALA A 285 19.76 4.98 4.36
CA ALA A 285 21.20 4.72 4.42
C ALA A 285 21.59 3.43 3.65
N THR A 286 20.63 2.53 3.49
CA THR A 286 20.65 1.36 2.61
C THR A 286 19.40 1.41 1.73
N GLU A 287 19.50 0.93 0.50
CA GLU A 287 18.35 0.78 -0.38
C GLU A 287 17.55 -0.47 0.02
N GLU A 288 16.33 -0.27 0.53
CA GLU A 288 15.40 -1.35 0.89
C GLU A 288 14.42 -1.55 -0.28
N VAL A 289 14.32 -2.77 -0.80
CA VAL A 289 13.45 -3.10 -1.95
C VAL A 289 12.43 -4.16 -1.55
N SER A 290 11.16 -3.88 -1.74
CA SER A 290 10.05 -4.79 -1.46
C SER A 290 9.09 -4.93 -2.65
N LYS A 291 8.36 -6.04 -2.66
CA LYS A 291 7.38 -6.37 -3.71
C LYS A 291 5.99 -6.49 -3.10
N LEU A 292 5.04 -5.73 -3.62
CA LEU A 292 3.61 -5.95 -3.41
C LEU A 292 3.02 -6.65 -4.64
N TRP A 293 2.66 -7.92 -4.49
CA TRP A 293 1.87 -8.67 -5.47
C TRP A 293 0.38 -8.53 -5.16
N LEU A 294 -0.39 -8.16 -6.18
CA LEU A 294 -1.84 -8.02 -6.16
C LEU A 294 -2.42 -8.94 -7.25
N ILE A 295 -3.10 -10.01 -6.83
CA ILE A 295 -3.39 -11.15 -7.69
C ILE A 295 -4.90 -11.41 -7.77
N ASP A 296 -5.41 -11.46 -9.00
CA ASP A 296 -6.74 -11.93 -9.34
C ASP A 296 -6.59 -13.30 -10.03
N LEU A 297 -6.87 -14.38 -9.30
CA LEU A 297 -6.76 -15.74 -9.84
C LEU A 297 -7.95 -16.07 -10.73
N GLY A 298 -7.78 -17.02 -11.65
CA GLY A 298 -8.87 -17.59 -12.46
C GLY A 298 -9.91 -18.35 -11.63
N GLY A 299 -10.98 -18.81 -12.29
CA GLY A 299 -12.04 -19.60 -11.67
C GLY A 299 -11.54 -20.90 -11.02
N SER A 300 -11.92 -21.15 -9.76
CA SER A 300 -11.59 -22.39 -9.05
C SER A 300 -12.62 -23.53 -9.22
N GLU A 301 -13.64 -23.33 -10.05
CA GLU A 301 -14.69 -24.30 -10.32
C GLU A 301 -14.20 -25.54 -11.09
N ARG A 302 -14.86 -26.67 -10.83
CA ARG A 302 -14.54 -27.93 -11.51
C ARG A 302 -15.09 -27.94 -12.94
N LEU A 303 -14.27 -28.39 -13.89
CA LEU A 303 -14.64 -28.47 -15.31
C LEU A 303 -15.95 -29.21 -15.58
N LEU A 304 -16.23 -30.26 -14.80
CA LEU A 304 -17.47 -31.04 -14.88
C LEU A 304 -18.74 -30.21 -14.65
N LYS A 305 -18.67 -29.08 -13.92
CA LYS A 305 -19.80 -28.14 -13.71
C LYS A 305 -20.00 -27.19 -14.90
N THR A 306 -18.98 -26.99 -15.75
CA THR A 306 -18.99 -25.93 -16.78
C THR A 306 -19.55 -26.36 -18.14
N GLY A 307 -19.56 -27.66 -18.45
CA GLY A 307 -19.96 -28.16 -19.78
C GLY A 307 -19.08 -27.67 -20.95
N ALA A 308 -17.92 -27.07 -20.66
CA ALA A 308 -17.07 -26.43 -21.65
C ALA A 308 -16.42 -27.42 -22.64
N SER A 309 -16.25 -26.99 -23.89
CA SER A 309 -15.59 -27.74 -24.96
C SER A 309 -14.55 -26.88 -25.69
N GLY A 310 -13.69 -27.53 -26.49
CA GLY A 310 -12.63 -26.87 -27.26
C GLY A 310 -11.70 -26.01 -26.40
N LEU A 311 -11.34 -24.82 -26.91
CA LEU A 311 -10.43 -23.87 -26.24
C LEU A 311 -10.86 -23.55 -24.79
N THR A 312 -12.16 -23.37 -24.53
CA THR A 312 -12.66 -23.05 -23.19
C THR A 312 -12.41 -24.19 -22.19
N MET A 313 -12.45 -25.44 -22.65
CA MET A 313 -12.09 -26.59 -21.82
C MET A 313 -10.59 -26.57 -21.48
N ASP A 314 -9.73 -26.24 -22.45
CA ASP A 314 -8.27 -26.23 -22.25
C ASP A 314 -7.80 -25.03 -21.41
N GLU A 315 -8.45 -23.87 -21.52
CA GLU A 315 -8.34 -22.76 -20.56
C GLU A 315 -8.62 -23.25 -19.15
N GLY A 316 -9.78 -23.89 -18.95
CA GLY A 316 -10.18 -24.47 -17.67
C GLY A 316 -9.19 -25.50 -17.12
N LYS A 317 -8.63 -26.37 -17.97
CA LYS A 317 -7.57 -27.33 -17.56
C LYS A 317 -6.33 -26.61 -17.06
N ALA A 318 -5.85 -25.58 -17.77
CA ALA A 318 -4.65 -24.85 -17.40
C ALA A 318 -4.81 -24.06 -16.08
N ILE A 319 -5.99 -23.49 -15.84
CA ILE A 319 -6.32 -22.81 -14.58
C ILE A 319 -6.36 -23.83 -13.44
N ASN A 320 -7.07 -24.95 -13.61
CA ASN A 320 -7.15 -25.98 -12.58
C ASN A 320 -5.80 -26.67 -12.30
N LEU A 321 -4.92 -26.81 -13.30
CA LEU A 321 -3.54 -27.27 -13.11
C LEU A 321 -2.74 -26.31 -12.21
N SER A 322 -2.80 -25.00 -12.48
CA SER A 322 -2.07 -23.99 -11.70
C SER A 322 -2.63 -23.79 -10.30
N LEU A 323 -3.95 -23.85 -10.10
CA LEU A 323 -4.57 -23.84 -8.78
C LEU A 323 -4.30 -25.14 -7.99
N SER A 324 -4.21 -26.28 -8.66
CA SER A 324 -3.82 -27.55 -8.03
C SER A 324 -2.36 -27.51 -7.56
N ALA A 325 -1.44 -27.02 -8.41
CA ALA A 325 -0.04 -26.79 -8.03
C ALA A 325 0.10 -25.85 -6.83
N LEU A 326 -0.69 -24.77 -6.77
CA LEU A 326 -0.75 -23.88 -5.61
C LEU A 326 -1.24 -24.62 -4.35
N GLY A 327 -2.25 -25.48 -4.49
CA GLY A 327 -2.73 -26.36 -3.43
C GLY A 327 -1.69 -27.38 -2.93
N ASP A 328 -0.81 -27.87 -3.81
CA ASP A 328 0.30 -28.77 -3.46
C ASP A 328 1.44 -28.05 -2.75
N VAL A 329 1.79 -26.83 -3.20
CA VAL A 329 2.74 -25.94 -2.51
C VAL A 329 2.27 -25.66 -1.08
N ILE A 330 1.02 -25.23 -0.90
CA ILE A 330 0.40 -25.02 0.42
C ILE A 330 0.44 -26.30 1.27
N ALA A 331 0.16 -27.45 0.67
CA ALA A 331 0.15 -28.74 1.37
C ALA A 331 1.55 -29.29 1.68
N ALA A 332 2.60 -28.81 1.01
CA ALA A 332 4.00 -29.13 1.30
C ALA A 332 4.56 -28.21 2.39
N LEU A 333 4.33 -26.90 2.30
CA LEU A 333 4.70 -25.88 3.31
C LEU A 333 4.12 -26.23 4.69
N ARG A 334 2.81 -26.48 4.76
CA ARG A 334 2.12 -26.89 6.00
C ARG A 334 2.70 -28.19 6.61
N ARG A 335 3.27 -29.07 5.78
CA ARG A 335 3.90 -30.32 6.23
C ARG A 335 5.40 -30.16 6.51
N LYS A 336 5.96 -28.95 6.37
CA LYS A 336 7.39 -28.64 6.48
C LYS A 336 8.26 -29.63 5.68
N ARG A 337 7.83 -29.95 4.45
CA ARG A 337 8.60 -30.81 3.54
C ARG A 337 9.87 -30.08 3.08
N SER A 338 10.98 -30.80 3.01
CA SER A 338 12.26 -30.30 2.48
C SER A 338 12.17 -29.82 1.02
N HIS A 339 11.32 -30.46 0.21
CA HIS A 339 11.03 -30.06 -1.16
C HIS A 339 9.59 -29.56 -1.30
N VAL A 340 9.45 -28.30 -1.74
CA VAL A 340 8.17 -27.66 -2.06
C VAL A 340 8.05 -27.55 -3.59
N PRO A 341 6.95 -28.04 -4.21
CA PRO A 341 6.87 -28.23 -5.66
C PRO A 341 6.50 -26.94 -6.43
N TYR A 342 7.16 -25.81 -6.14
CA TYR A 342 6.90 -24.52 -6.80
C TYR A 342 7.01 -24.60 -8.33
N ARG A 343 7.86 -25.50 -8.86
CA ARG A 343 8.07 -25.68 -10.30
C ARG A 343 6.84 -26.23 -11.05
N ASN A 344 5.84 -26.80 -10.37
CA ASN A 344 4.69 -27.44 -11.01
C ASN A 344 3.78 -26.48 -11.83
N SER A 345 3.88 -25.16 -11.64
CA SER A 345 3.21 -24.18 -12.49
C SER A 345 3.98 -22.85 -12.55
N LYS A 346 3.75 -22.05 -13.60
CA LYS A 346 4.35 -20.70 -13.68
C LYS A 346 3.85 -19.76 -12.58
N LEU A 347 2.58 -19.88 -12.17
CA LEU A 347 2.02 -19.16 -11.03
C LEU A 347 2.80 -19.45 -9.74
N THR A 348 3.01 -20.73 -9.42
CA THR A 348 3.75 -21.13 -8.21
C THR A 348 5.25 -20.86 -8.29
N GLN A 349 5.84 -20.79 -9.49
CA GLN A 349 7.22 -20.33 -9.68
C GLN A 349 7.34 -18.83 -9.32
N ILE A 350 6.44 -17.98 -9.84
CA ILE A 350 6.40 -16.53 -9.54
C ILE A 350 6.24 -16.30 -8.04
N LEU A 351 5.31 -17.03 -7.40
CA LEU A 351 4.98 -16.83 -5.98
C LEU A 351 5.91 -17.57 -5.01
N SER A 352 7.05 -18.08 -5.46
CA SER A 352 7.93 -18.87 -4.58
C SER A 352 8.70 -18.05 -3.55
N ASP A 353 8.95 -16.75 -3.79
CA ASP A 353 9.43 -15.80 -2.76
C ASP A 353 8.31 -15.21 -1.91
N SER A 354 7.05 -15.42 -2.30
CA SER A 354 5.86 -14.77 -1.72
C SER A 354 5.03 -15.72 -0.86
N LEU A 355 5.12 -17.03 -1.09
CA LEU A 355 4.42 -18.08 -0.34
C LEU A 355 5.45 -18.93 0.42
N GLY A 356 5.93 -18.43 1.55
CA GLY A 356 6.99 -19.03 2.36
C GLY A 356 7.33 -18.16 3.57
N ASP A 357 8.43 -18.51 4.25
CA ASP A 357 8.87 -17.80 5.45
C ASP A 357 9.33 -16.36 5.10
N GLY A 358 8.89 -15.37 5.88
CA GLY A 358 9.31 -13.95 5.76
C GLY A 358 8.48 -13.05 4.82
N SER A 359 7.55 -13.61 4.04
CA SER A 359 6.62 -12.84 3.17
C SER A 359 5.21 -12.83 3.73
N LYS A 360 4.52 -11.68 3.68
CA LYS A 360 3.20 -11.48 4.30
C LYS A 360 2.07 -11.68 3.29
N VAL A 361 1.22 -12.67 3.51
CA VAL A 361 0.20 -13.12 2.55
C VAL A 361 -1.21 -12.84 3.07
N LEU A 362 -2.05 -12.28 2.21
CA LEU A 362 -3.48 -12.13 2.45
C LEU A 362 -4.28 -12.83 1.34
N MET A 363 -4.96 -13.92 1.68
CA MET A 363 -5.89 -14.59 0.80
C MET A 363 -7.31 -14.11 1.08
N VAL A 364 -7.96 -13.50 0.08
CA VAL A 364 -9.40 -13.21 0.12
C VAL A 364 -10.12 -14.32 -0.63
N VAL A 365 -10.86 -15.17 0.10
CA VAL A 365 -11.69 -16.23 -0.48
C VAL A 365 -13.11 -15.72 -0.77
N HIS A 366 -13.55 -15.85 -2.01
CA HIS A 366 -14.83 -15.34 -2.51
C HIS A 366 -15.83 -16.47 -2.66
N ILE A 367 -16.94 -16.41 -1.91
CA ILE A 367 -17.97 -17.44 -1.91
C ILE A 367 -19.33 -16.93 -2.36
N SER A 368 -20.13 -17.85 -2.90
CA SER A 368 -21.52 -17.61 -3.29
C SER A 368 -22.45 -18.08 -2.17
N PRO A 369 -23.46 -17.28 -1.79
CA PRO A 369 -24.53 -17.73 -0.90
C PRO A 369 -25.60 -18.59 -1.61
N SER A 370 -25.47 -18.87 -2.92
CA SER A 370 -26.46 -19.69 -3.64
C SER A 370 -26.41 -21.17 -3.26
N GLU A 371 -27.56 -21.85 -3.35
CA GLU A 371 -27.68 -23.30 -3.13
C GLU A 371 -26.92 -24.11 -4.21
N ASP A 372 -27.00 -23.69 -5.47
CA ASP A 372 -26.29 -24.31 -6.62
C ASP A 372 -24.76 -24.24 -6.51
N ASP A 373 -24.25 -23.37 -5.64
CA ASP A 373 -22.83 -23.12 -5.44
C ASP A 373 -22.26 -23.72 -4.15
N VAL A 374 -23.10 -24.35 -3.31
CA VAL A 374 -22.70 -24.92 -2.02
C VAL A 374 -21.48 -25.85 -2.13
N GLY A 375 -21.42 -26.68 -3.18
CA GLY A 375 -20.29 -27.58 -3.42
C GLY A 375 -18.96 -26.85 -3.63
N GLU A 376 -18.97 -25.77 -4.41
CA GLU A 376 -17.78 -24.98 -4.73
C GLU A 376 -17.42 -23.98 -3.62
N THR A 377 -18.41 -23.45 -2.90
CA THR A 377 -18.23 -22.70 -1.65
C THR A 377 -17.52 -23.58 -0.61
N VAL A 378 -17.94 -24.84 -0.42
CA VAL A 378 -17.25 -25.80 0.47
C VAL A 378 -15.83 -26.11 -0.02
N CYS A 379 -15.60 -26.24 -1.33
CA CYS A 379 -14.24 -26.45 -1.87
C CYS A 379 -13.33 -25.24 -1.60
N SER A 380 -13.84 -24.03 -1.82
CA SER A 380 -13.11 -22.78 -1.64
C SER A 380 -12.71 -22.54 -0.18
N LEU A 381 -13.66 -22.72 0.75
CA LEU A 381 -13.38 -22.61 2.19
C LEU A 381 -12.44 -23.73 2.68
N SER A 382 -12.51 -24.93 2.09
CA SER A 382 -11.58 -26.03 2.39
C SER A 382 -10.17 -25.75 1.88
N PHE A 383 -10.01 -25.05 0.75
CA PHE A 383 -8.72 -24.56 0.26
C PHE A 383 -8.15 -23.49 1.21
N ALA A 384 -8.95 -22.47 1.53
CA ALA A 384 -8.55 -21.38 2.41
C ALA A 384 -8.16 -21.86 3.82
N LYS A 385 -8.92 -22.82 4.39
CA LYS A 385 -8.58 -23.51 5.65
C LYS A 385 -7.22 -24.22 5.60
N ARG A 386 -6.80 -24.76 4.45
CA ARG A 386 -5.47 -25.37 4.28
C ARG A 386 -4.37 -24.31 4.24
N ALA A 387 -4.59 -23.18 3.57
CA ALA A 387 -3.64 -22.07 3.48
C ALA A 387 -3.34 -21.46 4.85
N ARG A 388 -4.39 -21.04 5.59
CA ARG A 388 -4.28 -20.52 6.97
C ARG A 388 -3.56 -21.48 7.93
N SER A 389 -3.61 -22.78 7.66
CA SER A 389 -3.00 -23.80 8.51
C SER A 389 -1.48 -23.92 8.36
N ILE A 390 -0.82 -23.24 7.42
CA ILE A 390 0.64 -23.39 7.16
C ILE A 390 1.46 -23.11 8.43
N GLU A 391 1.16 -22.02 9.13
CA GLU A 391 1.86 -21.61 10.35
C GLU A 391 1.15 -22.01 11.65
N SER A 392 0.00 -22.67 11.54
CA SER A 392 -0.81 -23.00 12.71
C SER A 392 -0.14 -24.11 13.52
N ASN A 393 0.60 -23.71 14.55
CA ASN A 393 0.96 -24.58 15.66
C ASN A 393 -0.34 -25.10 16.29
N ARG A 394 -0.68 -26.35 15.99
CA ARG A 394 -1.88 -26.99 16.51
C ARG A 394 -1.77 -27.17 18.02
N GLY A 395 -2.83 -26.84 18.75
CA GLY A 395 -2.93 -27.13 20.18
C GLY A 395 -2.31 -26.07 21.11
N ILE A 396 -2.25 -24.80 20.71
CA ILE A 396 -1.93 -23.70 21.65
C ILE A 396 -2.99 -23.68 22.77
N PRO A 397 -2.61 -23.80 24.06
CA PRO A 397 -3.51 -23.66 25.21
C PRO A 397 -4.29 -22.34 25.21
N GLU A 398 -5.51 -22.32 25.76
CA GLU A 398 -6.36 -21.12 25.77
C GLU A 398 -5.69 -19.92 26.46
N ASP A 399 -4.93 -20.14 27.54
CA ASP A 399 -4.18 -19.07 28.24
C ASP A 399 -3.18 -18.37 27.31
N LEU A 400 -2.48 -19.16 26.47
CA LEU A 400 -1.54 -18.65 25.48
C LEU A 400 -2.25 -17.95 24.31
N LYS A 401 -3.48 -18.36 23.96
CA LYS A 401 -4.31 -17.59 23.01
C LYS A 401 -4.77 -16.26 23.60
N MET A 402 -5.18 -16.23 24.87
CA MET A 402 -5.61 -15.01 25.55
C MET A 402 -4.44 -14.04 25.70
N LEU A 403 -3.25 -14.53 26.07
CA LEU A 403 -2.01 -13.74 26.11
C LEU A 403 -1.65 -13.19 24.72
N LYS A 404 -1.75 -14.03 23.68
CA LYS A 404 -1.53 -13.63 22.28
C LYS A 404 -2.51 -12.53 21.85
N GLN A 405 -3.79 -12.67 22.17
CA GLN A 405 -4.81 -11.67 21.83
C GLN A 405 -4.60 -10.35 22.57
N LYS A 406 -4.24 -10.40 23.86
CA LYS A 406 -3.85 -9.22 24.63
C LYS A 406 -2.64 -8.52 24.00
N ARG A 407 -1.61 -9.29 23.61
CA ARG A 407 -0.40 -8.73 23.00
C ARG A 407 -0.65 -8.13 21.62
N ILE A 408 -1.57 -8.72 20.83
CA ILE A 408 -2.06 -8.14 19.58
C ILE A 408 -2.71 -6.77 19.85
N ALA A 409 -3.63 -6.67 20.81
CA ALA A 409 -4.28 -5.39 21.15
C ALA A 409 -3.30 -4.32 21.69
N GLU A 410 -2.29 -4.73 22.47
CA GLU A 410 -1.21 -3.83 22.92
C GLU A 410 -0.40 -3.26 21.74
N LEU A 411 -0.01 -4.11 20.79
CA LEU A 411 0.78 -3.70 19.62
C LEU A 411 -0.05 -2.88 18.61
N ASP A 412 -1.33 -3.21 18.43
CA ASP A 412 -2.27 -2.45 17.58
C ASP A 412 -2.38 -1.00 18.10
N LYS A 413 -2.47 -0.83 19.42
CA LYS A 413 -2.43 0.48 20.09
C LYS A 413 -1.06 1.15 20.01
N GLU A 414 0.05 0.42 20.14
CA GLU A 414 1.40 1.00 19.99
C GLU A 414 1.63 1.56 18.57
N VAL A 415 1.17 0.84 17.54
CA VAL A 415 1.21 1.31 16.14
C VAL A 415 0.35 2.57 15.97
N SER A 416 -0.92 2.55 16.42
CA SER A 416 -1.82 3.72 16.30
C SER A 416 -1.27 4.97 16.99
N ASN A 417 -0.77 4.82 18.22
CA ASN A 417 -0.18 5.92 18.98
C ASN A 417 1.08 6.49 18.28
N ALA A 418 1.95 5.61 17.77
CA ALA A 418 3.16 6.04 17.08
C ALA A 418 2.85 6.71 15.72
N ASP A 419 1.75 6.33 15.07
CA ASP A 419 1.26 6.98 13.85
C ASP A 419 0.76 8.41 14.09
N GLU A 420 0.02 8.61 15.18
CA GLU A 420 -0.43 9.94 15.61
C GLU A 420 0.77 10.83 16.01
N GLU A 421 1.75 10.28 16.74
CA GLU A 421 2.97 11.01 17.11
C GLU A 421 3.82 11.36 15.88
N LEU A 422 3.96 10.44 14.91
CA LEU A 422 4.64 10.70 13.64
C LEU A 422 3.94 11.80 12.83
N LYS A 423 2.59 11.78 12.74
CA LYS A 423 1.83 12.83 12.03
C LYS A 423 2.03 14.20 12.68
N TYR A 424 1.96 14.27 14.00
CA TYR A 424 2.24 15.51 14.75
C TYR A 424 3.67 16.01 14.50
N LEU A 425 4.66 15.10 14.57
CA LEU A 425 6.07 15.45 14.38
C LEU A 425 6.38 15.90 12.94
N ASN A 426 5.74 15.29 11.94
CA ASN A 426 5.90 15.67 10.53
C ASN A 426 5.37 17.09 10.26
N GLU A 427 4.24 17.47 10.86
CA GLU A 427 3.72 18.84 10.77
C GLU A 427 4.61 19.85 11.51
N GLN A 428 5.21 19.48 12.65
CA GLN A 428 6.19 20.34 13.33
C GLN A 428 7.47 20.53 12.50
N ILE A 429 8.00 19.45 11.89
CA ILE A 429 9.12 19.53 10.93
C ILE A 429 8.76 20.46 9.76
N ARG A 430 7.56 20.30 9.18
CA ARG A 430 7.09 21.13 8.06
C ARG A 430 7.01 22.62 8.42
N ARG A 431 6.55 22.96 9.63
CA ARG A 431 6.50 24.34 10.13
C ARG A 431 7.90 24.93 10.33
N ALA A 432 8.79 24.17 10.94
CA ALA A 432 10.18 24.60 11.14
C ALA A 432 10.92 24.78 9.80
N GLU A 433 10.66 23.91 8.81
CA GLU A 433 11.22 24.02 7.45
C GLU A 433 10.72 25.27 6.72
N ILE A 434 9.42 25.60 6.83
CA ILE A 434 8.85 26.84 6.28
C ILE A 434 9.51 28.06 6.94
N SER A 435 9.59 28.09 8.27
CA SER A 435 10.21 29.21 9.00
C SER A 435 11.71 29.37 8.69
N LEU A 436 12.44 28.25 8.52
CA LEU A 436 13.83 28.26 8.08
C LEU A 436 13.98 28.85 6.67
N GLU A 437 13.07 28.51 5.75
CA GLU A 437 13.09 29.02 4.38
C GLU A 437 12.73 30.53 4.32
N GLU A 438 11.78 30.98 5.13
CA GLU A 438 11.45 32.40 5.30
C GLU A 438 12.64 33.19 5.87
N LYS A 439 13.27 32.70 6.96
CA LYS A 439 14.45 33.36 7.54
C LYS A 439 15.64 33.38 6.57
N LYS A 440 15.87 32.30 5.80
CA LYS A 440 16.90 32.29 4.74
C LYS A 440 16.66 33.33 3.66
N LYS A 441 15.42 33.44 3.16
CA LYS A 441 15.04 34.47 2.18
C LYS A 441 15.28 35.87 2.73
N LEU A 442 14.80 36.14 3.94
CA LEU A 442 15.01 37.43 4.60
C LEU A 442 16.51 37.76 4.77
N ASN A 443 17.32 36.78 5.21
CA ASN A 443 18.77 36.93 5.35
C ASN A 443 19.43 37.25 3.98
N SER A 444 19.02 36.54 2.91
CA SER A 444 19.53 36.82 1.55
C SER A 444 19.18 38.24 1.06
N SER A 445 17.98 38.74 1.35
CA SER A 445 17.57 40.12 1.03
C SER A 445 18.37 41.16 1.82
N ILE A 446 18.66 40.89 3.09
CA ILE A 446 19.52 41.75 3.94
C ILE A 446 20.94 41.80 3.37
N TYR A 447 21.53 40.66 3.02
CA TYR A 447 22.86 40.60 2.40
C TYR A 447 22.92 41.31 1.04
N GLN A 448 21.86 41.27 0.23
CA GLN A 448 21.76 42.05 -1.01
C GLN A 448 21.73 43.56 -0.75
N ALA A 449 20.84 44.03 0.12
CA ALA A 449 20.74 45.46 0.47
C ALA A 449 22.07 46.02 1.02
N LEU A 450 22.76 45.27 1.88
CA LEU A 450 24.10 45.63 2.42
C LEU A 450 25.23 45.58 1.39
N SER A 451 25.01 44.96 0.23
CA SER A 451 25.98 44.90 -0.87
C SER A 451 25.78 46.05 -1.85
N ASP A 452 24.52 46.41 -2.15
CA ASP A 452 24.18 47.49 -3.08
C ASP A 452 24.58 48.88 -2.54
N GLU A 453 24.49 49.12 -1.22
CA GLU A 453 24.94 50.39 -0.62
C GLU A 453 26.46 50.64 -0.75
N LYS A 454 27.29 49.61 -0.97
CA LYS A 454 28.75 49.77 -1.13
C LYS A 454 29.15 50.41 -2.46
N GLY A 455 28.20 50.66 -3.37
CA GLY A 455 28.43 51.32 -4.66
C GLY A 455 28.38 52.84 -4.66
N SER A 456 27.95 53.51 -3.57
CA SER A 456 27.72 54.97 -3.56
C SER A 456 28.62 55.73 -2.58
N PRO A 457 29.48 56.66 -3.03
CA PRO A 457 30.38 57.41 -2.14
C PRO A 457 29.68 58.62 -1.50
N ARG A 458 28.56 58.43 -0.78
CA ARG A 458 27.91 59.46 0.08
C ARG A 458 26.73 58.92 0.91
N SER A 459 26.97 58.49 2.15
CA SER A 459 25.94 58.41 3.21
C SER A 459 26.52 58.13 4.61
N THR A 460 27.24 59.12 5.18
CA THR A 460 27.17 59.29 6.65
C THR A 460 25.77 59.83 6.96
N LEU A 461 25.12 59.33 8.03
CA LEU A 461 23.66 59.41 8.30
C LEU A 461 22.91 58.39 7.42
N VAL A 462 22.23 57.37 7.97
CA VAL A 462 21.04 57.50 8.83
C VAL A 462 20.95 56.37 9.87
N CYS A 463 21.07 56.68 11.17
CA CYS A 463 20.88 55.71 12.27
C CYS A 463 19.43 55.70 12.82
N ALA A 464 18.48 56.31 12.11
CA ALA A 464 17.08 56.47 12.56
C ALA A 464 16.06 55.70 11.71
N ALA A 465 16.23 55.64 10.39
CA ALA A 465 15.30 54.97 9.46
C ALA A 465 15.37 53.43 9.51
N GLY A 466 16.39 52.83 10.14
CA GLY A 466 16.47 51.37 10.29
C GLY A 466 15.28 50.75 11.03
N LYS A 467 14.61 51.50 11.92
CA LYS A 467 13.36 51.06 12.58
C LYS A 467 12.15 51.12 11.64
N ASP A 468 12.14 52.04 10.69
CA ASP A 468 11.02 52.22 9.77
C ASP A 468 11.14 51.32 8.53
N ILE A 469 12.36 51.08 8.02
CA ILE A 469 12.61 50.08 6.95
C ILE A 469 12.28 48.66 7.45
N VAL A 470 12.66 48.32 8.69
CA VAL A 470 12.28 47.03 9.30
C VAL A 470 10.77 46.96 9.57
N ARG A 471 10.11 48.08 9.94
CA ARG A 471 8.64 48.14 10.04
C ARG A 471 7.94 47.97 8.69
N GLU A 472 8.39 48.63 7.63
CA GLU A 472 7.81 48.49 6.29
C GLU A 472 8.03 47.09 5.72
N ALA A 473 9.19 46.48 5.93
CA ALA A 473 9.44 45.08 5.57
C ALA A 473 8.52 44.11 6.34
N ILE A 474 8.27 44.34 7.63
CA ILE A 474 7.32 43.53 8.43
C ILE A 474 5.86 43.80 8.04
N LEU A 475 5.51 45.01 7.59
CA LEU A 475 4.17 45.39 7.16
C LEU A 475 3.85 44.93 5.73
N SER A 476 4.83 44.84 4.83
CA SER A 476 4.65 44.35 3.46
C SER A 476 4.45 42.84 3.41
N VAL A 477 5.14 42.08 4.27
CA VAL A 477 4.96 40.61 4.40
C VAL A 477 3.58 40.24 4.97
N ASN A 478 2.95 41.12 5.78
CA ASN A 478 1.60 40.90 6.33
C ASN A 478 0.45 41.39 5.43
N ARG A 479 0.72 41.77 4.16
CA ARG A 479 -0.30 42.22 3.19
C ARG A 479 -0.19 41.55 1.81
N GLY A 480 0.51 40.41 1.72
CA GLY A 480 0.59 39.55 0.53
C GLY A 480 -0.31 38.34 0.63
#